data_AF-A0A947DBM5-F1
#
_entry.id   AF-A0A947DBM5-F1
#
_cell.length_a   1.000
_cell.length_b   1.000
_cell.length_c   1.000
_cell.angle_alpha   90.00
_cell.angle_beta   90.00
_cell.angle_gamma   90.00
#
_symmetry.space_group_name_H-M   'P 1'
#
loop_
_entity.id
_entity.type
_entity.pdbx_description
1 polymer ?
#
loop_
_entity_poly.entity_id
_entity_poly.type
_entity_poly.pdbx_seq_one_letter_code
_entity_poly.pdbx_strand_id
1 'polypeptide(L)'
;MSDLRPEDRLAAAYAAIDRANADDPTGVGDPPRPYAVFYGERMSAWLERLVPDASDALRIAVRGQHIRRFDRPRSEFPMDKPGYFAWRNRLKDHHADLIAGIMTEVGYGEDDIQRARSIVRKERLKRDPEAQALEDCACLVFLEQEFAPFAARHEDDKIVDIVAKTWVKMSAAGHEAAAAMVPALPERLQRLVGQAVASAAARSA
;
A
#
# COMPACT_ATOMS: atom_id res chain seq x y z
N MET A 1 32.30 9.72 1.30
CA MET A 1 30.97 9.40 0.71
C MET A 1 30.47 10.69 0.10
N SER A 2 30.23 10.72 -1.21
CA SER A 2 29.72 11.92 -1.89
C SER A 2 28.33 12.20 -1.36
N ASP A 3 28.10 13.41 -0.84
CA ASP A 3 26.79 13.83 -0.37
C ASP A 3 25.90 14.03 -1.61
N LEU A 4 24.98 13.10 -1.84
CA LEU A 4 24.05 13.17 -2.97
C LEU A 4 23.12 14.36 -2.78
N ARG A 5 22.77 15.04 -3.87
CA ARG A 5 21.71 16.06 -3.82
C ARG A 5 20.37 15.40 -3.45
N PRO A 6 19.43 16.12 -2.82
CA PRO A 6 18.14 15.53 -2.38
C PRO A 6 17.41 14.75 -3.49
N GLU A 7 17.33 15.31 -4.70
CA GLU A 7 16.71 14.66 -5.85
C GLU A 7 17.42 13.38 -6.28
N ASP A 8 18.74 13.33 -6.14
CA ASP A 8 19.55 12.16 -6.46
C ASP A 8 19.38 11.06 -5.39
N ARG A 9 19.14 11.44 -4.12
CA ARG A 9 18.86 10.49 -3.02
C ARG A 9 17.51 9.80 -3.18
N LEU A 10 16.45 10.54 -3.48
CA LEU A 10 15.12 9.97 -3.66
C LEU A 10 15.11 8.97 -4.84
N ALA A 11 15.72 9.36 -5.97
CA ALA A 11 15.86 8.49 -7.12
C ALA A 11 16.67 7.23 -6.80
N ALA A 12 17.76 7.35 -6.03
CA ALA A 12 18.56 6.22 -5.57
C ALA A 12 17.76 5.29 -4.63
N ALA A 13 16.96 5.84 -3.72
CA ALA A 13 16.09 5.06 -2.84
C ALA A 13 15.06 4.25 -3.63
N TYR A 14 14.39 4.88 -4.60
CA TYR A 14 13.45 4.19 -5.49
C TYR A 14 14.13 3.06 -6.28
N ALA A 15 15.29 3.33 -6.88
CA ALA A 15 16.05 2.33 -7.62
C ALA A 15 16.48 1.14 -6.73
N ALA A 16 16.83 1.39 -5.47
CA ALA A 16 17.17 0.34 -4.51
C ALA A 16 15.94 -0.49 -4.11
N ILE A 17 14.78 0.14 -3.88
CA ILE A 17 13.52 -0.57 -3.59
C ILE A 17 13.11 -1.45 -4.78
N ASP A 18 13.15 -0.89 -5.99
CA ASP A 18 12.77 -1.62 -7.20
C ASP A 18 13.71 -2.79 -7.48
N ARG A 19 15.02 -2.61 -7.25
CA ARG A 19 16.00 -3.70 -7.34
C ARG A 19 15.70 -4.80 -6.34
N ALA A 20 15.38 -4.45 -5.09
CA ALA A 20 15.02 -5.44 -4.07
C ALA A 20 13.73 -6.19 -4.42
N ASN A 21 12.78 -5.53 -5.08
CA ASN A 21 11.51 -6.10 -5.52
C ASN A 21 11.59 -6.85 -6.86
N ALA A 22 12.68 -6.69 -7.63
CA ALA A 22 12.87 -7.37 -8.91
C ALA A 22 12.97 -8.90 -8.75
N ASP A 23 13.29 -9.38 -7.55
CA ASP A 23 13.33 -10.80 -7.21
C ASP A 23 11.94 -11.42 -6.95
N ASP A 24 10.84 -10.64 -7.03
CA ASP A 24 9.49 -11.20 -6.83
C ASP A 24 9.20 -12.27 -7.91
N PRO A 25 8.97 -13.54 -7.50
CA PRO A 25 8.70 -14.61 -8.46
C PRO A 25 7.33 -14.48 -9.13
N THR A 26 6.47 -13.59 -8.65
CA THR A 26 5.13 -13.35 -9.20
C THR A 26 5.22 -12.32 -10.32
N GLY A 27 4.82 -12.69 -11.53
CA GLY A 27 4.75 -11.78 -12.68
C GLY A 27 3.35 -11.16 -12.88
N VAL A 28 3.31 -9.96 -13.45
CA VAL A 28 2.08 -9.30 -13.94
C VAL A 28 2.29 -8.69 -15.33
N GLY A 29 1.26 -8.75 -16.17
CA GLY A 29 1.30 -8.25 -17.55
C GLY A 29 1.92 -9.23 -18.55
N ASP A 30 2.03 -8.78 -19.80
CA ASP A 30 2.63 -9.53 -20.92
C ASP A 30 3.51 -8.57 -21.76
N PRO A 31 4.86 -8.73 -21.77
CA PRO A 31 5.62 -9.72 -21.02
C PRO A 31 5.57 -9.48 -19.49
N PRO A 32 5.76 -10.53 -18.67
CA PRO A 32 5.59 -10.43 -17.22
C PRO A 32 6.67 -9.53 -16.58
N ARG A 33 6.22 -8.60 -15.72
CA ARG A 33 7.06 -7.80 -14.83
C ARG A 33 6.91 -8.27 -13.37
N PRO A 34 7.95 -8.19 -12.52
CA PRO A 34 7.83 -8.53 -11.09
C PRO A 34 6.72 -7.72 -10.41
N TYR A 35 5.81 -8.43 -9.75
CA TYR A 35 4.60 -7.83 -9.19
C TYR A 35 4.90 -6.79 -8.12
N ALA A 36 5.86 -7.03 -7.22
CA ALA A 36 6.25 -6.06 -6.19
C ALA A 36 6.77 -4.73 -6.78
N VAL A 37 7.47 -4.75 -7.93
CA VAL A 37 7.92 -3.52 -8.62
C VAL A 37 6.70 -2.78 -9.17
N PHE A 38 5.83 -3.49 -9.90
CA PHE A 38 4.60 -2.93 -10.44
C PHE A 38 3.72 -2.30 -9.34
N TYR A 39 3.56 -3.01 -8.22
CA TYR A 39 2.78 -2.53 -7.08
C TYR A 39 3.37 -1.22 -6.52
N GLY A 40 4.69 -1.16 -6.28
CA GLY A 40 5.36 0.05 -5.81
C GLY A 40 5.18 1.24 -6.76
N GLU A 41 5.21 1.00 -8.07
CA GLU A 41 4.93 2.03 -9.09
C GLU A 41 3.49 2.55 -9.05
N ARG A 42 2.50 1.67 -8.86
CA ARG A 42 1.10 2.10 -8.70
C ARG A 42 0.90 2.88 -7.40
N MET A 43 1.55 2.47 -6.32
CA MET A 43 1.54 3.20 -5.06
C MET A 43 2.06 4.64 -5.23
N SER A 44 3.22 4.82 -5.87
CA SER A 44 3.77 6.16 -6.14
C SER A 44 2.85 7.01 -7.02
N ALA A 45 2.27 6.41 -8.07
CA ALA A 45 1.35 7.13 -8.97
C ALA A 45 0.08 7.62 -8.25
N TRP A 46 -0.43 6.87 -7.27
CA TRP A 46 -1.54 7.34 -6.44
C TRP A 46 -1.12 8.44 -5.47
N LEU A 47 0.06 8.32 -4.87
CA LEU A 47 0.58 9.37 -3.99
C LEU A 47 0.75 10.70 -4.71
N GLU A 48 1.30 10.69 -5.93
CA GLU A 48 1.46 11.92 -6.73
C GLU A 48 0.13 12.63 -6.99
N ARG A 49 -0.98 11.88 -7.13
CA ARG A 49 -2.33 12.44 -7.33
C ARG A 49 -2.94 12.96 -6.03
N LEU A 50 -2.72 12.27 -4.92
CA LEU A 50 -3.33 12.62 -3.63
C LEU A 50 -2.55 13.69 -2.87
N VAL A 51 -1.22 13.62 -2.90
CA VAL A 51 -0.29 14.44 -2.13
C VAL A 51 0.96 14.76 -2.99
N PRO A 52 0.86 15.64 -4.00
CA PRO A 52 1.97 15.93 -4.92
C PRO A 52 3.23 16.44 -4.20
N ASP A 53 3.03 17.23 -3.14
CA ASP A 53 4.11 17.81 -2.32
C ASP A 53 4.51 16.92 -1.12
N ALA A 54 4.36 15.60 -1.24
CA ALA A 54 4.74 14.64 -0.21
C ALA A 54 6.23 14.73 0.16
N SER A 55 6.53 14.51 1.44
CA SER A 55 7.91 14.38 1.93
C SER A 55 8.61 13.17 1.29
N ASP A 56 9.94 13.20 1.24
CA ASP A 56 10.74 12.06 0.78
C ASP A 56 10.47 10.81 1.63
N ALA A 57 10.31 10.97 2.95
CA ALA A 57 9.98 9.87 3.85
C ALA A 57 8.66 9.19 3.47
N LEU A 58 7.60 9.96 3.17
CA LEU A 58 6.32 9.42 2.70
C LEU A 58 6.45 8.78 1.30
N ARG A 59 7.13 9.45 0.37
CA ARG A 59 7.38 8.96 -0.99
C ARG A 59 8.07 7.58 -0.99
N ILE A 60 9.12 7.45 -0.19
CA ILE A 60 9.89 6.21 0.00
C ILE A 60 9.04 5.14 0.70
N ALA A 61 8.33 5.50 1.78
CA ALA A 61 7.45 4.58 2.49
C ALA A 61 6.34 4.02 1.58
N VAL A 62 5.76 4.86 0.72
CA VAL A 62 4.73 4.46 -0.25
C VAL A 62 5.31 3.55 -1.33
N ARG A 63 6.45 3.92 -1.93
CA ARG A 63 7.14 3.07 -2.94
C ARG A 63 7.43 1.69 -2.39
N GLY A 64 7.84 1.62 -1.13
CA GLY A 64 8.29 0.42 -0.43
C GLY A 64 7.29 -0.21 0.53
N GLN A 65 6.01 0.16 0.51
CA GLN A 65 5.02 -0.28 1.50
C GLN A 65 4.91 -1.81 1.63
N HIS A 66 5.24 -2.54 0.56
CA HIS A 66 5.27 -3.99 0.49
C HIS A 66 6.61 -4.54 -0.02
N ILE A 67 7.71 -3.81 0.21
CA ILE A 67 9.06 -4.22 -0.21
C ILE A 67 9.37 -5.65 0.28
N ARG A 68 9.83 -6.49 -0.66
CA ARG A 68 10.18 -7.90 -0.42
C ARG A 68 9.15 -8.71 0.37
N ARG A 69 7.87 -8.39 0.24
CA ARG A 69 6.78 -9.13 0.91
C ARG A 69 6.80 -10.63 0.61
N PHE A 70 7.27 -11.03 -0.56
CA PHE A 70 7.41 -12.43 -0.97
C PHE A 70 8.41 -13.23 -0.13
N ASP A 71 9.33 -12.59 0.60
CA ASP A 71 10.25 -13.27 1.54
C ASP A 71 9.53 -13.85 2.77
N ARG A 72 8.30 -13.39 3.05
CA ARG A 72 7.50 -13.79 4.21
C ARG A 72 6.11 -14.23 3.75
N PRO A 73 5.97 -15.40 3.13
CA PRO A 73 4.69 -15.86 2.61
C PRO A 73 3.67 -16.12 3.73
N ARG A 74 2.39 -15.93 3.41
CA ARG A 74 1.27 -16.15 4.35
C ARG A 74 1.25 -17.58 4.92
N SER A 75 1.78 -18.55 4.19
CA SER A 75 1.85 -19.97 4.57
C SER A 75 2.76 -20.25 5.77
N GLU A 76 3.64 -19.33 6.17
CA GLU A 76 4.46 -19.46 7.39
C GLU A 76 3.65 -19.31 8.69
N PHE A 77 2.38 -18.91 8.60
CA PHE A 77 1.51 -18.64 9.74
C PHE A 77 0.23 -19.49 9.67
N PRO A 78 -0.43 -19.82 10.80
CA PRO A 78 -1.69 -20.55 10.81
C PRO A 78 -2.75 -19.91 9.90
N MET A 79 -3.48 -20.68 9.09
CA MET A 79 -4.47 -20.18 8.10
C MET A 79 -5.80 -19.74 8.73
N ASP A 80 -5.72 -19.01 9.83
CA ASP A 80 -6.83 -18.43 10.55
C ASP A 80 -6.70 -16.91 10.67
N LYS A 81 -7.67 -16.29 11.34
CA LYS A 81 -7.72 -14.84 11.55
C LYS A 81 -6.58 -14.34 12.47
N PRO A 82 -6.29 -14.98 13.62
CA PRO A 82 -5.13 -14.61 14.45
C PRO A 82 -3.79 -14.69 13.70
N GLY A 83 -3.54 -15.78 12.97
CA GLY A 83 -2.34 -16.00 12.18
C GLY A 83 -2.19 -14.97 11.06
N TYR A 84 -3.29 -14.57 10.41
CA TYR A 84 -3.28 -13.47 9.44
C TYR A 84 -2.83 -12.14 10.07
N PHE A 85 -3.32 -11.81 11.28
CA PHE A 85 -2.90 -10.58 11.96
C PHE A 85 -1.43 -10.64 12.41
N ALA A 86 -0.97 -11.78 12.91
CA ALA A 86 0.43 -11.99 13.29
C ALA A 86 1.35 -11.80 12.08
N TRP A 87 1.03 -12.45 10.96
CA TRP A 87 1.75 -12.31 9.69
C TRP A 87 1.79 -10.85 9.21
N ARG A 88 0.63 -10.19 9.15
CA ARG A 88 0.53 -8.80 8.70
C ARG A 88 1.33 -7.85 9.59
N ASN A 89 1.33 -8.06 10.91
CA ASN A 89 2.10 -7.23 11.83
C ASN A 89 3.61 -7.47 11.65
N ARG A 90 4.04 -8.72 11.47
CA ARG A 90 5.45 -9.04 11.17
C ARG A 90 5.92 -8.40 9.86
N LEU A 91 5.07 -8.37 8.83
CA LEU A 91 5.37 -7.71 7.57
C LEU A 91 5.62 -6.22 7.74
N LYS A 92 4.83 -5.52 8.57
CA LYS A 92 5.04 -4.09 8.81
C LYS A 92 6.44 -3.79 9.34
N ASP A 93 6.91 -4.58 10.30
CA ASP A 93 8.25 -4.41 10.87
C ASP A 93 9.33 -4.74 9.84
N HIS A 94 9.17 -5.85 9.12
CA HIS A 94 10.09 -6.27 8.07
C HIS A 94 10.26 -5.19 6.98
N HIS A 95 9.16 -4.61 6.51
CA HIS A 95 9.18 -3.56 5.47
C HIS A 95 9.83 -2.28 6.00
N ALA A 96 9.51 -1.88 7.23
CA ALA A 96 10.10 -0.70 7.86
C ALA A 96 11.62 -0.85 8.06
N ASP A 97 12.10 -2.05 8.41
CA ASP A 97 13.52 -2.32 8.57
C ASP A 97 14.28 -2.28 7.23
N LEU A 98 13.72 -2.86 6.16
CA LEU A 98 14.31 -2.80 4.82
C LEU A 98 14.38 -1.36 4.29
N ILE A 99 13.30 -0.59 4.46
CA ILE A 99 13.26 0.81 4.04
C ILE A 99 14.28 1.65 4.80
N ALA A 100 14.41 1.44 6.11
CA ALA A 100 15.40 2.14 6.92
C ALA A 100 16.84 1.84 6.45
N GLY A 101 17.14 0.58 6.13
CA GLY A 101 18.43 0.18 5.57
C GLY A 101 18.75 0.92 4.26
N ILE A 102 17.80 0.90 3.31
CA ILE A 102 17.95 1.60 2.03
C ILE A 102 18.14 3.10 2.23
N MET A 103 17.33 3.74 3.07
CA MET A 103 17.43 5.17 3.34
C MET A 103 18.78 5.54 3.98
N THR A 104 19.31 4.70 4.87
CA THR A 104 20.64 4.88 5.46
C THR A 104 21.73 4.80 4.38
N GLU A 105 21.66 3.78 3.51
CA GLU A 105 22.66 3.56 2.45
C GLU A 105 22.73 4.73 1.45
N VAL A 106 21.59 5.35 1.14
CA VAL A 106 21.53 6.49 0.21
C VAL A 106 21.72 7.85 0.90
N GLY A 107 21.94 7.86 2.22
CA GLY A 107 22.35 9.06 2.97
C GLY A 107 21.24 9.93 3.54
N TYR A 108 20.05 9.38 3.84
CA TYR A 108 19.05 10.10 4.63
C TYR A 108 19.44 10.14 6.11
N GLY A 109 19.00 11.21 6.79
CA GLY A 109 19.20 11.38 8.23
C GLY A 109 18.25 10.51 9.06
N GLU A 110 18.57 10.35 10.35
CA GLU A 110 17.82 9.51 11.28
C GLU A 110 16.35 9.94 11.42
N ASP A 111 16.06 11.24 11.42
CA ASP A 111 14.70 11.75 11.54
C ASP A 111 13.81 11.31 10.36
N ASP A 112 14.32 11.41 9.13
CA ASP A 112 13.61 10.94 7.92
C ASP A 112 13.42 9.42 7.92
N ILE A 113 14.44 8.69 8.37
CA ILE A 113 14.41 7.22 8.48
C ILE A 113 13.34 6.79 9.48
N GLN A 114 13.32 7.36 10.69
CA GLN A 114 12.30 7.05 11.69
C GLN A 114 10.92 7.47 11.22
N ARG A 115 10.83 8.58 10.48
CA ARG A 115 9.56 9.01 9.89
C ARG A 115 9.02 7.98 8.90
N ALA A 116 9.84 7.52 7.94
CA ALA A 116 9.44 6.50 6.98
C ALA A 116 9.05 5.17 7.66
N ARG A 117 9.80 4.72 8.67
CA ARG A 117 9.48 3.53 9.47
C ARG A 117 8.09 3.63 10.10
N SER A 118 7.77 4.76 10.73
CA SER A 118 6.47 5.01 11.36
C SER A 118 5.32 4.96 10.34
N ILE A 119 5.53 5.57 9.17
CA ILE A 119 4.55 5.58 8.06
C ILE A 119 4.31 4.17 7.52
N VAL A 120 5.36 3.38 7.24
CA VAL A 120 5.23 1.99 6.75
C VAL A 120 4.49 1.09 7.74
N ARG A 121 4.73 1.30 9.05
CA ARG A 121 3.99 0.61 10.12
C ARG A 121 2.54 1.08 10.25
N LYS A 122 2.17 2.17 9.58
CA LYS A 122 0.85 2.83 9.63
C LYS A 122 0.49 3.24 11.05
N GLU A 123 1.47 3.77 11.77
CA GLU A 123 1.27 4.26 13.13
C GLU A 123 0.32 5.46 13.12
N ARG A 124 -0.53 5.56 14.15
CA ARG A 124 -1.48 6.68 14.32
C ARG A 124 -2.38 6.95 13.10
N LEU A 125 -2.75 5.90 12.35
CA LEU A 125 -3.72 6.00 11.25
C LEU A 125 -4.97 6.80 11.68
N LYS A 126 -5.50 7.63 10.76
CA LYS A 126 -6.53 8.67 10.99
C LYS A 126 -6.10 9.91 11.77
N ARG A 127 -4.93 9.92 12.40
CA ARG A 127 -4.39 11.08 13.13
C ARG A 127 -3.13 11.64 12.50
N ASP A 128 -2.41 10.79 11.78
CA ASP A 128 -1.20 11.14 11.05
C ASP A 128 -1.53 11.26 9.54
N PRO A 129 -1.38 12.45 8.92
CA PRO A 129 -1.72 12.66 7.52
C PRO A 129 -0.92 11.78 6.54
N GLU A 130 0.34 11.49 6.81
CA GLU A 130 1.17 10.71 5.86
C GLU A 130 0.91 9.20 6.01
N ALA A 131 0.69 8.72 7.25
CA ALA A 131 0.21 7.34 7.43
C ALA A 131 -1.16 7.13 6.79
N GLN A 132 -2.02 8.17 6.83
CA GLN A 132 -3.31 8.16 6.14
C GLN A 132 -3.15 8.14 4.62
N ALA A 133 -2.28 8.99 4.05
CA ALA A 133 -2.00 9.02 2.62
C ALA A 133 -1.48 7.66 2.11
N LEU A 134 -0.61 7.00 2.87
CA LEU A 134 -0.13 5.66 2.53
C LEU A 134 -1.23 4.60 2.57
N GLU A 135 -2.15 4.66 3.55
CA GLU A 135 -3.32 3.76 3.58
C GLU A 135 -4.24 4.02 2.39
N ASP A 136 -4.50 5.28 2.05
CA ASP A 136 -5.33 5.64 0.91
C ASP A 136 -4.74 5.11 -0.40
N CYS A 137 -3.44 5.29 -0.63
CA CYS A 137 -2.74 4.71 -1.79
C CYS A 137 -2.90 3.18 -1.84
N ALA A 138 -2.69 2.48 -0.73
CA ALA A 138 -2.82 1.03 -0.67
C ALA A 138 -4.25 0.56 -0.98
N CYS A 139 -5.27 1.27 -0.49
CA CYS A 139 -6.67 0.97 -0.76
C CYS A 139 -7.03 1.20 -2.23
N LEU A 140 -6.51 2.26 -2.84
CA LEU A 140 -6.77 2.60 -4.24
C LEU A 140 -6.06 1.62 -5.19
N VAL A 141 -4.82 1.22 -4.90
CA VAL A 141 -4.14 0.16 -5.66
C VAL A 141 -4.89 -1.16 -5.56
N PHE A 142 -5.41 -1.53 -4.37
CA PHE A 142 -6.27 -2.70 -4.24
C PHE A 142 -7.51 -2.60 -5.13
N LEU A 143 -8.21 -1.45 -5.11
CA LEU A 143 -9.39 -1.24 -5.94
C LEU A 143 -9.08 -1.34 -7.44
N GLU A 144 -7.93 -0.80 -7.86
CA GLU A 144 -7.50 -0.74 -9.25
C GLU A 144 -7.04 -2.10 -9.78
N GLN A 145 -6.25 -2.85 -9.00
CA GLN A 145 -5.49 -4.00 -9.49
C GLN A 145 -5.97 -5.34 -8.94
N GLU A 146 -6.42 -5.37 -7.69
CA GLU A 146 -6.66 -6.63 -6.96
C GLU A 146 -8.14 -6.92 -6.73
N PHE A 147 -9.00 -5.91 -6.81
CA PHE A 147 -10.40 -6.03 -6.41
C PHE A 147 -11.19 -7.00 -7.29
N ALA A 148 -11.07 -6.90 -8.61
CA ALA A 148 -11.80 -7.80 -9.51
C ALA A 148 -11.33 -9.27 -9.37
N PRO A 149 -10.02 -9.59 -9.38
CA PRO A 149 -9.55 -10.94 -9.09
C PRO A 149 -9.95 -11.46 -7.70
N PHE A 150 -9.93 -10.58 -6.68
CA PHE A 150 -10.37 -10.92 -5.32
C PHE A 150 -11.87 -11.26 -5.32
N ALA A 151 -12.70 -10.44 -5.95
CA ALA A 151 -14.15 -10.61 -6.01
C ALA A 151 -14.60 -11.81 -6.86
N ALA A 152 -13.73 -12.32 -7.74
CA ALA A 152 -13.98 -13.55 -8.49
C ALA A 152 -13.78 -14.83 -7.63
N ARG A 153 -13.12 -14.71 -6.47
CA ARG A 153 -12.77 -15.85 -5.58
C ARG A 153 -13.58 -15.88 -4.28
N HIS A 154 -14.49 -14.93 -4.09
CA HIS A 154 -15.20 -14.74 -2.84
C HIS A 154 -16.68 -14.40 -3.07
N GLU A 155 -17.51 -14.84 -2.13
CA GLU A 155 -18.94 -14.53 -2.09
C GLU A 155 -19.20 -13.03 -1.83
N ASP A 156 -20.35 -12.55 -2.31
CA ASP A 156 -20.75 -11.15 -2.24
C ASP A 156 -20.69 -10.58 -0.82
N ASP A 157 -21.21 -11.29 0.19
CA ASP A 157 -21.19 -10.86 1.59
C ASP A 157 -19.76 -10.65 2.11
N LYS A 158 -18.84 -11.54 1.71
CA LYS A 158 -17.43 -11.44 2.08
C LYS A 158 -16.78 -10.22 1.43
N ILE A 159 -17.12 -9.95 0.18
CA ILE A 159 -16.63 -8.79 -0.57
C ILE A 159 -17.12 -7.51 0.09
N VAL A 160 -18.42 -7.39 0.33
CA VAL A 160 -19.05 -6.23 0.98
C VAL A 160 -18.42 -5.95 2.33
N ASP A 161 -18.23 -6.99 3.17
CA ASP A 161 -17.62 -6.83 4.48
C ASP A 161 -16.17 -6.32 4.42
N ILE A 162 -15.37 -6.83 3.48
CA ILE A 162 -13.97 -6.41 3.28
C ILE A 162 -13.89 -4.99 2.73
N VAL A 163 -14.68 -4.66 1.70
CA VAL A 163 -14.71 -3.31 1.12
C VAL A 163 -15.18 -2.30 2.15
N ALA A 164 -16.20 -2.61 2.96
CA ALA A 164 -16.66 -1.73 4.03
C ALA A 164 -15.58 -1.50 5.09
N LYS A 165 -14.81 -2.53 5.45
CA LYS A 165 -13.67 -2.42 6.37
C LYS A 165 -12.51 -1.63 5.79
N THR A 166 -12.31 -1.68 4.48
CA THR A 166 -11.32 -0.86 3.76
C THR A 166 -11.77 0.59 3.74
N TRP A 167 -13.03 0.86 3.37
CA TRP A 167 -13.62 2.19 3.30
C TRP A 167 -13.48 2.98 4.61
N VAL A 168 -13.77 2.35 5.76
CA VAL A 168 -13.67 3.01 7.09
C VAL A 168 -12.25 3.48 7.44
N LYS A 169 -11.21 2.95 6.77
CA LYS A 169 -9.82 3.36 7.01
C LYS A 169 -9.37 4.52 6.13
N MET A 170 -10.07 4.78 5.03
CA MET A 170 -9.68 5.77 4.04
C MET A 170 -10.08 7.18 4.49
N SER A 171 -9.36 8.18 4.00
CA SER A 171 -9.73 9.58 4.14
C SER A 171 -10.86 9.97 3.18
N ALA A 172 -11.38 11.20 3.33
CA ALA A 172 -12.34 11.76 2.38
C ALA A 172 -11.76 11.86 0.96
N ALA A 173 -10.48 12.23 0.81
CA ALA A 173 -9.81 12.27 -0.49
C ALA A 173 -9.67 10.87 -1.10
N GLY A 174 -9.36 9.87 -0.26
CA GLY A 174 -9.37 8.46 -0.67
C GLY A 174 -10.75 7.99 -1.13
N HIS A 175 -11.82 8.37 -0.42
CA HIS A 175 -13.20 8.05 -0.80
C HIS A 175 -13.58 8.67 -2.14
N GLU A 176 -13.22 9.92 -2.37
CA GLU A 176 -13.47 10.62 -3.64
C GLU A 176 -12.76 9.93 -4.80
N ALA A 177 -11.47 9.63 -4.64
CA ALA A 177 -10.68 8.91 -5.64
C ALA A 177 -11.26 7.51 -5.92
N ALA A 178 -11.66 6.78 -4.89
CA ALA A 178 -12.27 5.46 -5.04
C ALA A 178 -13.63 5.54 -5.76
N ALA A 179 -14.46 6.52 -5.42
CA ALA A 179 -15.76 6.74 -6.06
C ALA A 179 -15.60 7.04 -7.55
N ALA A 180 -14.58 7.81 -7.95
CA ALA A 180 -14.30 8.10 -9.35
C ALA A 180 -13.92 6.85 -10.17
N MET A 181 -13.41 5.79 -9.53
CA MET A 181 -13.06 4.53 -10.19
C MET A 181 -14.26 3.58 -10.36
N VAL A 182 -15.29 3.71 -9.54
CA VAL A 182 -16.45 2.79 -9.52
C VAL A 182 -17.11 2.64 -10.91
N PRO A 183 -17.34 3.69 -11.70
CA PRO A 183 -18.01 3.55 -13.00
C PRO A 183 -17.28 2.65 -14.00
N ALA A 184 -15.97 2.46 -13.85
CA ALA A 184 -15.17 1.60 -14.73
C ALA A 184 -15.22 0.11 -14.34
N LEU A 185 -15.81 -0.23 -13.18
CA LEU A 185 -15.91 -1.60 -12.71
C LEU A 185 -17.07 -2.34 -13.39
N PRO A 186 -17.04 -3.68 -13.49
CA PRO A 186 -18.21 -4.47 -13.87
C PRO A 186 -19.42 -4.19 -12.95
N GLU A 187 -20.64 -4.22 -13.49
CA GLU A 187 -21.87 -3.85 -12.76
C GLU A 187 -22.05 -4.56 -11.41
N ARG A 188 -21.69 -5.86 -11.33
CA ARG A 188 -21.71 -6.60 -10.06
C ARG A 188 -20.85 -5.90 -9.02
N LEU A 189 -19.62 -5.54 -9.38
CA LEU A 189 -18.67 -4.92 -8.47
C LEU A 189 -19.12 -3.50 -8.08
N GLN A 190 -19.70 -2.74 -9.00
CA GLN A 190 -20.29 -1.43 -8.67
C GLN A 190 -21.35 -1.56 -7.57
N ARG A 191 -22.28 -2.52 -7.72
CA ARG A 191 -23.31 -2.78 -6.70
C ARG A 191 -22.72 -3.16 -5.35
N LEU A 192 -21.71 -4.04 -5.34
CA LEU A 192 -21.05 -4.47 -4.10
C LEU A 192 -20.31 -3.32 -3.41
N VAL A 193 -19.67 -2.42 -4.15
CA VAL A 193 -19.08 -1.20 -3.57
C VAL A 193 -20.17 -0.31 -2.97
N GLY A 194 -21.29 -0.09 -3.67
CA GLY A 194 -22.41 0.69 -3.14
C GLY A 194 -22.98 0.13 -1.83
N GLN A 195 -23.18 -1.18 -1.75
CA GLN A 195 -23.60 -1.87 -0.52
C GLN A 195 -22.57 -1.71 0.61
N ALA A 196 -21.28 -1.83 0.28
CA ALA A 196 -20.20 -1.70 1.25
C ALA A 196 -20.11 -0.29 1.84
N VAL A 197 -20.26 0.76 1.02
CA VAL A 197 -20.27 2.16 1.47
C VAL A 197 -21.45 2.42 2.40
N ALA A 198 -22.66 1.95 2.05
CA ALA A 198 -23.83 2.05 2.92
C ALA A 198 -23.62 1.32 4.26
N SER A 199 -23.04 0.13 4.24
CA SER A 199 -22.70 -0.63 5.46
C SER A 199 -21.65 0.08 6.31
N ALA A 200 -20.64 0.70 5.69
CA ALA A 200 -19.59 1.45 6.40
C ALA A 200 -20.14 2.68 7.12
N ALA A 201 -21.07 3.41 6.51
CA ALA A 201 -21.77 4.53 7.13
C ALA A 201 -22.51 4.10 8.40
N ALA A 202 -23.22 2.97 8.36
CA ALA A 202 -23.92 2.41 9.52
C ALA A 202 -23.00 1.92 10.65
N ARG A 203 -21.73 1.60 10.35
CA ARG A 203 -20.71 1.18 11.34
C ARG A 203 -19.98 2.37 11.99
N SER A 204 -20.12 3.55 11.43
CA SER A 204 -19.42 4.77 11.85
C SER A 204 -20.36 5.79 12.52
N ALA A 205 -21.67 5.54 12.44
CA ALA A 205 -22.73 6.19 13.20
C ALA A 205 -22.88 5.54 14.58
#